data_AF-A0A2I0CY86-F1
#
_entry.id   AF-A0A2I0CY86-F1
#
_cell.length_a   1.000
_cell.length_b   1.000
_cell.length_c   1.000
_cell.angle_alpha   90.00
_cell.angle_beta   90.00
_cell.angle_gamma   90.00
#
_symmetry.space_group_name_H-M   'P 1'
#
loop_
_entity.id
_entity.type
_entity.pdbx_description
1 polymer ?
#
loop_
_entity_poly.entity_id
_entity_poly.type
_entity_poly.pdbx_seq_one_letter_code
_entity_poly.pdbx_strand_id
1 'polypeptide(L)'
;MMDNKTFIIVGIVIALLIGGVAVFLASGDPDGLESTALVVQGQKTLTGATPEDAEIHEDLTGKFSYESPMPDYSLGESMGPMGGIVAIVFGTILAFLVVLGLAYGIRMAGKPAK
;
A
#
# COMPACT_ATOMS: atom_id res chain seq x y z
N MET A 1 -28.13 13.19 11.97
CA MET A 1 -27.75 11.80 11.68
C MET A 1 -27.30 11.78 10.23
N MET A 2 -26.06 11.40 9.94
CA MET A 2 -25.54 11.42 8.57
C MET A 2 -26.15 10.27 7.77
N ASP A 3 -26.55 10.50 6.52
CA ASP A 3 -27.07 9.44 5.68
C ASP A 3 -25.96 8.48 5.23
N ASN A 4 -26.31 7.22 4.99
CA ASN A 4 -25.34 6.17 4.67
C ASN A 4 -24.53 6.46 3.41
N LYS A 5 -25.12 7.17 2.42
CA LYS A 5 -24.41 7.53 1.19
C LYS A 5 -23.32 8.55 1.50
N THR A 6 -23.64 9.59 2.26
CA THR A 6 -22.66 10.58 2.73
C THR A 6 -21.57 9.94 3.59
N PHE A 7 -21.92 9.01 4.49
CA PHE A 7 -20.92 8.25 5.27
C PHE A 7 -19.93 7.49 4.39
N ILE A 8 -20.42 6.77 3.39
CA ILE A 8 -19.56 6.01 2.47
C ILE A 8 -18.67 6.95 1.65
N ILE A 9 -19.23 8.03 1.09
CA ILE A 9 -18.46 8.98 0.28
C ILE A 9 -17.35 9.62 1.12
N VAL A 10 -17.68 10.10 2.32
CA VAL A 10 -16.70 10.72 3.23
C VAL A 10 -15.62 9.71 3.62
N GLY A 11 -16.01 8.46 3.93
CA GLY A 11 -15.06 7.39 4.24
C GLY A 11 -14.09 7.09 3.10
N ILE A 12 -14.58 7.02 1.85
CA ILE A 12 -13.74 6.80 0.66
C ILE A 12 -12.78 7.98 0.46
N VAL A 13 -13.27 9.21 0.57
CA VAL A 13 -12.43 10.42 0.41
C VAL A 13 -11.31 10.43 1.45
N ILE A 14 -11.63 10.18 2.73
CA ILE A 14 -10.63 10.12 3.80
C ILE A 14 -9.64 8.97 3.55
N ALA A 15 -10.11 7.79 3.14
CA ALA A 15 -9.24 6.66 2.86
C ALA A 15 -8.26 6.95 1.70
N LEU A 16 -8.72 7.59 0.63
CA LEU A 16 -7.87 8.01 -0.49
C LEU A 16 -6.88 9.09 -0.08
N LEU A 17 -7.31 10.06 0.74
CA LEU A 17 -6.43 11.09 1.27
C LEU A 17 -5.35 10.49 2.18
N ILE A 18 -5.70 9.62 3.12
CA ILE A 18 -4.73 8.96 3.99
C ILE A 18 -3.82 8.06 3.15
N GLY A 19 -4.36 7.21 2.28
CA GLY A 19 -3.57 6.29 1.46
C GLY A 19 -2.59 7.01 0.52
N GLY A 20 -3.01 8.12 -0.09
CA GLY A 20 -2.13 8.91 -0.94
C GLY A 20 -1.15 9.76 -0.13
N VAL A 21 -1.66 10.58 0.79
CA VAL A 21 -0.84 11.58 1.48
C VAL A 21 0.06 10.94 2.53
N ALA A 22 -0.40 9.95 3.30
CA ALA A 22 0.41 9.36 4.36
C ALA A 22 1.64 8.63 3.81
N VAL A 23 1.55 7.99 2.64
CA VAL A 23 2.70 7.31 2.02
C VAL A 23 3.80 8.31 1.65
N PHE A 24 3.45 9.42 1.00
CA PHE A 24 4.42 10.46 0.63
C PHE A 24 4.87 11.34 1.80
N LEU A 25 4.07 11.43 2.88
CA LEU A 25 4.46 12.13 4.11
C LEU A 25 5.21 11.24 5.11
N ALA A 26 5.26 9.92 4.92
CA ALA A 26 5.88 8.96 5.85
C ALA A 26 7.42 8.96 5.82
N SER A 27 8.05 10.13 5.61
CA SER A 27 9.49 10.39 5.51
C SER A 27 10.04 10.26 4.08
N GLY A 28 10.83 11.27 3.69
CA GLY A 28 11.40 11.39 2.35
C GLY A 28 12.74 10.69 2.14
N ASP A 29 13.33 10.14 3.20
CA ASP A 29 14.55 9.32 3.10
C ASP A 29 14.89 8.69 4.47
N PRO A 30 14.83 7.37 4.65
CA PRO A 30 14.21 6.35 3.81
C PRO A 30 12.68 6.38 3.97
N ASP A 31 11.96 5.82 3.00
CA ASP A 31 10.50 5.69 3.08
C ASP A 31 10.06 4.71 4.19
N GLY A 32 8.76 4.58 4.46
CA GLY A 32 8.26 3.71 5.52
C GLY A 32 8.57 2.22 5.35
N LEU A 33 8.58 1.70 4.12
CA LEU A 33 8.92 0.31 3.81
C LEU A 33 10.42 0.10 3.97
N GLU A 34 11.21 1.00 3.43
CA GLU A 34 12.67 0.99 3.49
C GLU A 34 13.15 1.15 4.94
N SER A 35 12.57 2.07 5.70
CA SER A 35 12.82 2.22 7.14
C SER A 35 12.47 0.96 7.93
N THR A 36 11.41 0.25 7.55
CA THR A 36 11.04 -1.03 8.20
C THR A 36 12.07 -2.11 7.88
N ALA A 37 12.51 -2.20 6.63
CA ALA A 37 13.56 -3.12 6.22
C ALA A 37 14.88 -2.87 6.99
N LEU A 38 15.31 -1.62 7.09
CA LEU A 38 16.51 -1.23 7.84
C LEU A 38 16.39 -1.55 9.35
N VAL A 39 15.22 -1.38 9.95
CA VAL A 39 15.00 -1.77 11.36
C VAL A 39 15.10 -3.28 11.55
N VAL A 40 14.48 -4.07 10.66
CA VAL A 40 14.53 -5.54 10.73
C VAL A 40 15.95 -6.06 10.53
N GLN A 41 16.73 -5.41 9.67
CA GLN A 41 18.14 -5.74 9.43
C GLN A 41 19.09 -5.21 10.52
N GLY A 42 18.59 -4.49 11.52
CA GLY A 42 19.39 -3.93 12.60
C GLY A 42 20.26 -2.73 12.19
N GLN A 43 20.03 -2.17 11.00
CA GLN A 43 20.73 -1.01 10.45
C GLN A 43 20.15 0.32 10.98
N LYS A 44 18.91 0.30 11.50
CA LYS A 44 18.22 1.48 12.04
C LYS A 44 17.42 1.12 13.30
N THR A 45 17.19 2.11 14.18
CA THR A 45 16.27 1.95 15.33
C THR A 45 14.88 2.48 14.99
N LEU A 46 13.83 1.94 15.64
CA LEU A 46 12.43 2.28 15.33
C LEU A 46 12.11 3.79 15.29
N THR A 47 12.79 4.58 16.11
CA THR A 47 12.52 6.03 16.23
C THR A 47 13.76 6.89 15.99
N GLY A 48 14.90 6.29 15.63
CA GLY A 48 16.15 7.00 15.40
C GLY A 48 16.29 7.48 13.96
N ALA A 49 17.21 8.43 13.76
CA ALA A 49 17.65 8.81 12.43
C ALA A 49 18.28 7.62 11.71
N THR A 50 18.19 7.60 10.38
CA THR A 50 18.88 6.61 9.56
C THR A 50 20.37 6.96 9.52
N PRO A 51 21.27 6.02 9.86
CA PRO A 51 22.70 6.20 9.67
C PRO A 51 23.05 6.47 8.21
N GLU A 52 24.09 7.26 7.94
CA GLU A 52 24.52 7.59 6.56
C GLU A 52 25.04 6.38 5.77
N ASP A 53 25.46 5.33 6.47
CA ASP A 53 25.99 4.07 5.92
C ASP A 53 24.96 2.93 5.93
N ALA A 54 23.69 3.23 6.25
CA ALA A 54 22.64 2.23 6.30
C ALA A 54 22.23 1.81 4.88
N GLU A 55 22.43 0.54 4.55
CA GLU A 55 22.04 -0.04 3.27
C GLU A 55 21.14 -1.27 3.48
N ILE A 56 20.13 -1.41 2.61
CA ILE A 56 19.31 -2.61 2.56
C ILE A 56 20.12 -3.73 1.90
N HIS A 57 20.41 -4.76 2.69
CA HIS A 57 21.10 -5.95 2.22
C HIS A 57 20.08 -7.04 1.89
N GLU A 58 19.80 -7.24 0.61
CA GLU A 58 19.05 -8.40 0.14
C GLU A 58 19.96 -9.62 0.04
N ASP A 59 20.00 -10.45 1.08
CA ASP A 59 20.65 -11.76 0.99
C ASP A 59 19.77 -12.75 0.22
N LEU A 60 19.99 -12.83 -1.09
CA LEU A 60 19.29 -13.74 -2.01
C LEU A 60 20.00 -15.11 -2.15
N THR A 61 21.09 -15.36 -1.42
CA THR A 61 21.92 -16.55 -1.64
C THR A 61 21.20 -17.82 -1.20
N GLY A 62 20.83 -18.68 -2.16
CA GLY A 62 20.14 -19.95 -1.89
C GLY A 62 18.69 -19.78 -1.41
N LYS A 63 18.13 -18.57 -1.49
CA LYS A 63 16.74 -18.26 -1.14
C LYS A 63 15.93 -18.00 -2.42
N PHE A 64 14.64 -18.29 -2.35
CA PHE A 64 13.72 -17.97 -3.44
C PHE A 64 13.57 -16.45 -3.55
N SER A 65 14.06 -15.86 -4.64
CA SER A 65 13.85 -14.45 -4.97
C SER A 65 12.68 -14.32 -5.94
N TYR A 66 11.71 -13.46 -5.62
CA TYR A 66 10.62 -13.10 -6.51
C TYR A 66 10.48 -11.59 -6.51
N GLU A 67 10.64 -11.01 -7.70
CA GLU A 67 10.44 -9.59 -7.90
C GLU A 67 8.94 -9.32 -8.01
N SER A 68 8.44 -8.38 -7.21
CA SER A 68 7.04 -7.95 -7.30
C SER A 68 6.75 -7.43 -8.71
N PRO A 69 5.56 -7.71 -9.29
CA PRO A 69 5.17 -7.12 -10.57
C PRO A 69 5.14 -5.59 -10.59
N MET A 70 5.05 -4.95 -9.41
CA MET A 70 5.08 -3.49 -9.23
C MET A 70 5.86 -3.19 -7.93
N PRO A 71 7.21 -3.21 -7.96
CA PRO A 71 8.02 -2.82 -6.81
C PRO A 71 7.83 -1.33 -6.52
N ASP A 72 7.66 -0.95 -5.26
CA ASP A 72 7.46 0.42 -4.80
C ASP A 72 6.35 1.19 -5.55
N TYR A 73 5.30 0.48 -5.97
CA TYR A 73 4.20 1.02 -6.77
C TYR A 73 4.65 1.59 -8.13
N SER A 74 5.86 1.26 -8.60
CA SER A 74 6.38 1.72 -9.88
C SER A 74 5.63 1.09 -11.05
N LEU A 75 5.26 1.92 -12.03
CA LEU A 75 4.70 1.51 -13.33
C LEU A 75 5.75 1.61 -14.45
N GLY A 76 7.03 1.49 -14.08
CA GLY A 76 8.18 1.66 -14.95
C GLY A 76 8.84 3.04 -14.81
N GLU A 77 10.11 3.10 -15.20
CA GLU A 77 10.98 4.29 -15.02
C GLU A 77 10.47 5.53 -15.76
N SER A 78 9.67 5.35 -16.83
CA SER A 78 9.21 6.44 -17.70
C SER A 78 8.14 7.36 -17.10
N MET A 79 7.42 6.90 -16.08
CA MET A 79 6.35 7.68 -15.44
C MET A 79 6.78 8.39 -14.16
N GLY A 80 7.97 8.08 -13.62
CA GLY A 80 8.51 8.68 -12.40
C GLY A 80 7.52 8.64 -11.23
N PRO A 81 7.50 9.65 -10.35
CA PRO A 81 6.61 9.71 -9.18
C PRO A 81 5.11 9.63 -9.52
N MET A 82 4.72 10.05 -10.73
CA MET A 82 3.33 9.96 -11.19
C MET A 82 2.87 8.51 -11.38
N GLY A 83 3.77 7.59 -11.73
CA GLY A 83 3.47 6.16 -11.83
C GLY A 83 3.00 5.59 -10.51
N GLY A 84 3.71 5.91 -9.41
CA GLY A 84 3.35 5.52 -8.06
C GLY A 84 1.95 5.98 -7.64
N ILE A 85 1.63 7.25 -7.90
CA ILE A 85 0.30 7.81 -7.59
C ILE A 85 -0.81 7.05 -8.35
N VAL A 86 -0.60 6.79 -9.65
CA VAL A 86 -1.57 6.07 -10.48
C VAL A 86 -1.76 4.63 -9.98
N ALA A 87 -0.66 3.93 -9.65
CA ALA A 87 -0.71 2.58 -9.11
C ALA A 87 -1.47 2.53 -7.77
N ILE A 88 -1.23 3.47 -6.86
CA ILE A 88 -1.94 3.55 -5.57
C ILE A 88 -3.44 3.77 -5.78
N VAL A 89 -3.83 4.73 -6.62
CA VAL A 89 -5.24 5.03 -6.87
C VAL A 89 -5.95 3.84 -7.51
N PHE A 90 -5.36 3.27 -8.58
CA PHE A 90 -5.95 2.14 -9.28
C PHE A 90 -6.02 0.89 -8.40
N GLY A 91 -4.94 0.57 -7.68
CA GLY A 91 -4.88 -0.54 -6.75
C GLY A 91 -5.92 -0.44 -5.63
N THR A 92 -6.14 0.77 -5.09
CA THR A 92 -7.17 1.02 -4.07
C THR A 92 -8.58 0.75 -4.61
N ILE A 93 -8.90 1.25 -5.81
CA ILE A 93 -10.20 1.02 -6.45
C ILE A 93 -10.39 -0.47 -6.73
N LEU A 94 -9.37 -1.14 -7.27
CA LEU A 94 -9.43 -2.57 -7.57
C LEU A 94 -9.67 -3.41 -6.31
N ALA A 95 -8.93 -3.15 -5.23
CA ALA A 95 -9.11 -3.83 -3.95
C ALA A 95 -10.53 -3.64 -3.41
N PHE A 96 -11.07 -2.42 -3.50
CA PHE A 96 -12.44 -2.13 -3.09
C PHE A 96 -13.47 -2.93 -3.90
N LEU A 97 -13.31 -3.00 -5.23
CA LEU A 97 -14.18 -3.79 -6.10
C LEU A 97 -14.11 -5.29 -5.80
N VAL A 98 -12.92 -5.83 -5.53
CA VAL A 98 -12.74 -7.23 -5.15
C VAL A 98 -13.48 -7.53 -3.85
N VAL A 99 -13.29 -6.71 -2.81
CA VAL A 99 -13.95 -6.89 -1.52
C VAL A 99 -15.47 -6.77 -1.64
N LEU A 100 -15.97 -5.77 -2.39
CA LEU A 100 -17.40 -5.62 -2.67
C LEU A 100 -17.96 -6.84 -3.41
N GLY A 101 -17.25 -7.33 -4.42
CA GLY A 101 -17.63 -8.51 -5.19
C GLY A 101 -17.73 -9.75 -4.31
N LEU A 102 -16.73 -9.99 -3.45
CA LEU A 102 -16.72 -11.10 -2.50
C LEU A 102 -17.88 -10.98 -1.49
N ALA A 103 -18.08 -9.80 -0.89
CA ALA A 103 -19.15 -9.57 0.06
C ALA A 103 -20.54 -9.80 -0.58
N TYR A 104 -20.73 -9.33 -1.82
CA TYR A 104 -21.95 -9.54 -2.57
C TYR A 104 -22.17 -11.02 -2.92
N GLY A 105 -21.10 -11.73 -3.32
CA GLY A 105 -21.13 -13.16 -3.60
C GLY A 105 -21.54 -13.98 -2.39
N ILE A 106 -20.93 -13.72 -1.22
CA ILE A 106 -21.29 -14.37 0.05
C ILE A 106 -22.76 -14.10 0.39
N ARG A 107 -23.23 -12.86 0.22
CA ARG A 107 -24.63 -12.50 0.46
C ARG A 107 -25.60 -13.24 -0.45
N MET A 108 -25.25 -13.45 -1.73
CA MET A 108 -26.07 -14.24 -2.65
C MET A 108 -26.10 -15.72 -2.28
N ALA A 109 -24.95 -16.29 -1.92
CA ALA A 109 -24.85 -17.70 -1.51
C ALA A 109 -25.61 -18.00 -0.20
N GLY A 110 -25.71 -17.02 0.70
CA GLY A 110 -26.47 -17.14 1.95
C GLY A 110 -27.98 -16.94 1.84
N LYS A 111 -28.52 -16.60 0.66
CA LYS A 111 -29.97 -16.50 0.47
C LYS A 111 -30.57 -17.89 0.26
N PRO A 112 -31.57 -18.32 1.06
CA PRO A 112 -32.25 -19.58 0.79
C PRO A 112 -32.92 -19.52 -0.59
N ALA A 113 -32.77 -20.59 -1.37
CA ALA A 113 -33.50 -20.75 -2.62
C ALA A 113 -35.01 -20.66 -2.32
N LYS A 114 -35.70 -19.78 -3.05
CA LYS A 114 -37.16 -19.67 -3.00
C LYS A 114 -37.81 -20.88 -3.66
#